data_AF-A0A969L4N8-F1
#
_entry.id   AF-A0A969L4N8-F1
#
_cell.length_a   1.000
_cell.length_b   1.000
_cell.length_c   1.000
_cell.angle_alpha   90.00
_cell.angle_beta   90.00
_cell.angle_gamma   90.00
#
_symmetry.space_group_name_H-M   'P 1'
#
loop_
_entity.id
_entity.type
_entity.pdbx_description
1 polymer ?
#
loop_
_entity_poly.entity_id
_entity_poly.type
_entity_poly.pdbx_seq_one_letter_code
_entity_poly.pdbx_strand_id
1 'polypeptide(L)'
;MGYQCLLPHGEPYQDDLLRLLDGVIFTGGGDVDPALYQGNDHEALEYVDAERDRSEIALIRMAVETGLPTLNICRGAQVLNVALGGTL
;
A
#
# COMPACT_ATOMS: atom_id res chain seq x y z
N MET A 1 3.40 -22.65 -11.68
CA MET A 1 3.31 -21.54 -12.65
C MET A 1 2.46 -20.48 -11.98
N GLY A 2 3.02 -19.33 -11.62
CA GLY A 2 2.27 -18.25 -10.97
C GLY A 2 1.60 -17.33 -11.99
N TYR A 3 0.47 -16.75 -11.63
CA TYR A 3 -0.22 -15.75 -12.45
C TYR A 3 -0.05 -14.37 -11.83
N GLN A 4 0.22 -13.36 -12.65
CA GLN A 4 0.12 -11.97 -12.20
C GLN A 4 -1.32 -11.49 -12.38
N CYS A 5 -1.84 -10.84 -11.35
CA CYS A 5 -3.13 -10.17 -11.39
C CYS A 5 -2.97 -8.74 -10.88
N LEU A 6 -3.82 -7.83 -11.37
CA LEU A 6 -3.97 -6.50 -10.80
C LEU A 6 -4.94 -6.62 -9.62
N LEU A 7 -4.50 -6.20 -8.44
CA LEU A 7 -5.38 -6.03 -7.30
C LEU A 7 -6.02 -4.63 -7.40
N PRO A 8 -7.33 -4.51 -7.64
CA PRO A 8 -7.99 -3.22 -7.64
C PRO A 8 -7.95 -2.64 -6.22
N HIS A 9 -7.74 -1.33 -6.11
CA HIS A 9 -7.89 -0.64 -4.83
C HIS A 9 -9.37 -0.59 -4.42
N GLY A 10 -9.63 -0.61 -3.12
CA GLY A 10 -10.98 -0.66 -2.55
C GLY A 10 -11.07 -1.67 -1.41
N GLU A 11 -11.47 -1.20 -0.23
CA GLU A 11 -11.63 -2.03 0.96
C GLU A 11 -13.02 -2.70 1.02
N PRO A 12 -13.14 -3.93 1.57
CA PRO A 12 -12.07 -4.80 2.05
C PRO A 12 -11.64 -5.87 1.03
N TYR A 13 -10.34 -6.18 0.99
CA TYR A 13 -9.87 -7.41 0.34
C TYR A 13 -10.40 -8.63 1.12
N GLN A 14 -11.00 -9.58 0.41
CA GLN A 14 -11.50 -10.81 1.03
C GLN A 14 -10.35 -11.74 1.40
N ASP A 15 -10.37 -12.32 2.60
CA ASP A 15 -9.34 -13.24 3.11
C ASP A 15 -8.95 -14.35 2.13
N ASP A 16 -9.93 -14.86 1.38
CA ASP A 16 -9.71 -15.95 0.43
C ASP A 16 -8.89 -15.51 -0.78
N LEU A 17 -9.03 -14.26 -1.24
CA LEU A 17 -8.17 -13.70 -2.30
C LEU A 17 -6.73 -13.58 -1.80
N LEU A 18 -6.55 -13.12 -0.56
CA LEU A 18 -5.24 -12.89 0.03
C LEU A 18 -4.46 -14.19 0.26
N ARG A 19 -5.15 -15.29 0.59
CA ARG A 19 -4.55 -16.63 0.73
C ARG A 19 -4.00 -17.21 -0.58
N LEU A 20 -4.42 -16.67 -1.72
CA LEU A 20 -3.95 -17.11 -3.04
C LEU A 20 -2.69 -16.37 -3.49
N LEU A 21 -2.25 -15.35 -2.74
CA LEU A 21 -1.09 -14.54 -3.11
C LEU A 21 0.20 -15.22 -2.62
N ASP A 22 1.12 -15.46 -3.57
CA ASP A 22 2.50 -15.87 -3.24
C ASP A 22 3.39 -14.65 -2.91
N GLY A 23 2.93 -13.45 -3.24
CA GLY A 23 3.60 -12.18 -2.97
C GLY A 23 2.86 -11.00 -3.58
N VAL A 24 3.22 -9.79 -3.17
CA VAL A 24 2.59 -8.54 -3.64
C VAL A 24 3.65 -7.55 -4.11
N ILE A 25 3.39 -6.89 -5.24
CA ILE A 25 4.21 -5.77 -5.72
C ILE A 25 3.41 -4.49 -5.52
N PHE A 26 3.91 -3.58 -4.68
CA PHE A 26 3.37 -2.24 -4.51
C PHE A 26 4.09 -1.29 -5.48
N THR A 27 3.34 -0.70 -6.40
CA THR A 27 3.88 0.11 -7.49
C THR A 27 4.08 1.57 -7.09
N GLY A 28 4.75 2.34 -7.96
CA GLY A 28 4.79 3.79 -7.87
C GLY A 28 3.41 4.45 -8.03
N GLY A 29 3.37 5.77 -7.93
CA GLY A 29 2.17 6.58 -8.09
C GLY A 29 2.37 7.99 -7.55
N GLY A 30 1.25 8.69 -7.31
CA GLY A 30 1.22 9.99 -6.64
C GLY A 30 1.65 9.93 -5.18
N ASP A 31 1.52 11.05 -4.49
CA ASP A 31 1.92 11.16 -3.09
C ASP A 31 1.00 10.33 -2.16
N VAL A 32 1.52 10.03 -0.97
CA VAL A 32 0.77 9.42 0.12
C VAL A 32 0.05 10.52 0.89
N ASP A 33 -1.20 10.31 1.28
CA ASP A 33 -1.98 11.26 2.06
C ASP A 33 -1.23 11.68 3.36
N PRO A 34 -0.88 12.97 3.52
CA PRO A 34 -0.20 13.50 4.71
C PRO A 34 -0.86 13.18 6.04
N ALA A 35 -2.19 13.04 6.06
CA ALA A 35 -2.94 12.73 7.28
C ALA A 35 -2.54 11.37 7.88
N LEU A 36 -2.00 10.46 7.06
CA LEU A 36 -1.62 9.11 7.48
C LEU A 36 -0.28 9.05 8.22
N TYR A 37 0.53 10.11 8.12
CA TYR A 37 1.86 10.18 8.74
C TYR A 37 2.11 11.48 9.51
N GLN A 38 1.05 12.18 9.91
CA GLN A 38 1.13 13.47 10.62
C GLN A 38 1.90 14.54 9.83
N GLY A 39 1.88 14.43 8.49
CA GLY A 39 2.40 15.43 7.58
C GLY A 39 1.47 16.63 7.46
N ASN A 40 1.96 17.66 6.76
CA ASN A 40 1.15 18.84 6.42
C ASN A 40 0.78 18.79 4.95
N ASP A 41 -0.41 19.30 4.63
CA ASP A 41 -0.79 19.58 3.25
C ASP A 41 0.18 20.58 2.62
N HIS A 42 0.50 20.36 1.35
CA HIS A 42 1.42 21.21 0.59
C HIS A 42 0.96 21.34 -0.86
N GLU A 43 1.09 22.52 -1.46
CA GLU A 43 0.65 22.80 -2.84
C GLU A 43 1.38 21.97 -3.90
N ALA A 44 2.50 21.36 -3.54
CA ALA A 44 3.30 20.50 -4.42
C ALA A 44 2.88 19.02 -4.38
N LEU A 45 1.88 18.65 -3.58
CA LEU A 45 1.35 17.29 -3.57
C LEU A 45 0.60 16.99 -4.87
N GLU A 46 0.88 15.85 -5.47
CA GLU A 46 0.31 15.43 -6.74
C GLU A 46 -0.37 14.06 -6.62
N TYR A 47 -1.57 13.94 -7.22
CA TYR A 47 -2.29 12.69 -7.39
C TYR A 47 -2.51 11.87 -6.11
N VAL A 48 -2.78 12.54 -4.98
CA VAL A 48 -3.13 11.88 -3.71
C VAL A 48 -4.44 11.10 -3.87
N ASP A 49 -4.42 9.83 -3.49
CA ASP A 49 -5.57 8.93 -3.51
C ASP A 49 -5.73 8.26 -2.15
N ALA A 50 -6.59 8.85 -1.32
CA ALA A 50 -6.82 8.39 0.04
C ALA A 50 -7.47 6.99 0.11
N GLU A 51 -8.20 6.55 -0.92
CA GLU A 51 -8.78 5.21 -0.95
C GLU A 51 -7.70 4.16 -1.24
N ARG A 52 -6.85 4.44 -2.22
CA ARG A 52 -5.68 3.62 -2.50
C ARG A 52 -4.77 3.52 -1.28
N ASP A 53 -4.50 4.63 -0.60
CA ASP A 53 -3.64 4.64 0.58
C ASP A 53 -4.16 3.77 1.72
N ARG A 54 -5.45 3.89 2.05
CA ARG A 54 -6.05 3.03 3.08
C ARG A 54 -5.93 1.54 2.71
N SER A 55 -6.23 1.22 1.45
CA SER A 55 -6.19 -0.16 0.94
C SER A 55 -4.76 -0.73 0.95
N GLU A 56 -3.77 0.03 0.49
CA GLU A 56 -2.38 -0.41 0.45
C GLU A 56 -1.78 -0.51 1.86
N ILE A 57 -2.11 0.41 2.78
CA ILE A 57 -1.67 0.31 4.19
C ILE A 57 -2.22 -0.95 4.86
N ALA A 58 -3.50 -1.25 4.68
CA ALA A 58 -4.11 -2.45 5.23
C ALA A 58 -3.45 -3.72 4.67
N LEU A 59 -3.23 -3.76 3.34
CA LEU A 59 -2.58 -4.88 2.68
C LEU A 59 -1.13 -5.08 3.13
N ILE A 60 -0.37 -3.99 3.33
CA ILE A 60 1.00 -4.05 3.86
C ILE A 60 1.02 -4.59 5.27
N ARG A 61 0.16 -4.09 6.16
CA ARG A 61 0.10 -4.55 7.56
C ARG A 61 -0.19 -6.05 7.61
N MET A 62 -1.17 -6.51 6.83
CA MET A 62 -1.47 -7.93 6.69
C MET A 62 -0.26 -8.70 6.16
N ALA A 63 0.38 -8.24 5.09
CA ALA A 63 1.53 -8.92 4.51
C ALA A 63 2.69 -9.06 5.50
N VAL A 64 2.92 -8.04 6.34
CA VAL A 64 3.92 -8.09 7.42
C VAL A 64 3.51 -9.08 8.51
N GLU A 65 2.25 -9.08 8.93
CA GLU A 65 1.71 -10.00 9.94
C GLU A 65 1.78 -11.48 9.49
N THR A 66 1.52 -11.75 8.21
CA THR A 66 1.49 -13.11 7.65
C THR A 66 2.83 -13.56 7.05
N GLY A 67 3.82 -12.68 6.96
CA GLY A 67 5.10 -12.95 6.30
C GLY A 67 5.00 -13.11 4.79
N LEU A 68 3.98 -12.52 4.15
CA LEU A 68 3.81 -12.52 2.70
C LEU A 68 4.92 -11.66 2.05
N PRO A 69 5.70 -12.19 1.10
CA PRO A 69 6.76 -11.42 0.45
C PRO A 69 6.23 -10.19 -0.30
N THR A 70 6.86 -9.04 -0.10
CA THR A 70 6.50 -7.79 -0.79
C THR A 70 7.69 -7.18 -1.52
N LEU A 71 7.42 -6.57 -2.68
CA LEU A 71 8.33 -5.66 -3.37
C LEU A 71 7.69 -4.28 -3.42
N ASN A 72 8.33 -3.30 -2.79
CA ASN A 72 7.78 -1.97 -2.57
C ASN A 72 8.58 -0.94 -3.39
N ILE A 73 7.98 -0.38 -4.45
CA ILE A 73 8.69 0.43 -5.44
C ILE A 73 8.26 1.89 -5.34
N CYS A 74 9.21 2.81 -5.17
CA CYS A 74 8.96 4.26 -5.12
C CYS A 74 7.90 4.60 -4.06
N ARG A 75 6.69 5.03 -4.48
CA ARG A 75 5.54 5.22 -3.60
C ARG A 75 5.25 4.01 -2.72
N GLY A 76 5.34 2.79 -3.26
CA GLY A 76 5.11 1.57 -2.45
C GLY A 76 6.04 1.49 -1.23
N ALA A 77 7.30 1.95 -1.34
CA ALA A 77 8.22 1.98 -0.21
C ALA A 77 7.85 3.08 0.82
N GLN A 78 7.29 4.19 0.36
CA GLN A 78 6.75 5.24 1.23
C GLN A 78 5.52 4.73 2.00
N VAL A 79 4.59 4.05 1.32
CA VAL A 79 3.40 3.45 1.95
C VAL A 79 3.82 2.40 2.99
N LEU A 80 4.83 1.57 2.69
CA LEU A 80 5.40 0.63 3.67
C LEU A 80 5.88 1.35 4.94
N ASN A 81 6.66 2.42 4.78
CA ASN A 81 7.17 3.19 5.89
C ASN A 81 6.03 3.77 6.74
N VAL A 82 5.02 4.38 6.12
CA VAL A 82 3.84 4.94 6.81
C VAL A 82 3.00 3.84 7.49
N ALA A 83 2.79 2.70 6.83
CA ALA A 83 2.02 1.59 7.40
C ALA A 83 2.62 1.07 8.72
N LEU A 84 3.95 1.14 8.85
CA LEU A 84 4.75 0.75 10.01
C LEU A 84 5.01 1.90 11.01
N GLY A 85 4.33 3.05 10.83
CA GLY A 85 4.39 4.18 11.76
C GLY A 85 5.53 5.18 11.50
N GLY A 86 6.19 5.10 10.34
CA GLY A 86 7.16 6.08 9.88
C GLY A 86 6.52 7.35 9.31
N THR A 87 7.38 8.32 8.97
CA THR A 87 7.02 9.62 8.36
C THR A 87 7.74 9.82 7.03
N LEU A 88 7.25 10.76 6.20
CA LEU A 88 7.78 11.08 4.87
C LEU A 88 8.31 12.52 4.80
#